data_AF-A0AAT9HLA5-F1
#
_entry.id   AF-A0AAT9HLA5-F1
#
_cell.length_a   1.000
_cell.length_b   1.000
_cell.length_c   1.000
_cell.angle_alpha   90.00
_cell.angle_beta   90.00
_cell.angle_gamma   90.00
#
_symmetry.space_group_name_H-M   'P 1'
#
loop_
_entity.id
_entity.type
_entity.pdbx_description
1 polymer ?
#
loop_
_entity_poly.entity_id
_entity_poly.type
_entity_poly.pdbx_seq_one_letter_code
_entity_poly.pdbx_strand_id
1 'polypeptide(L)'
;MRGDVSTYYLAVNRNKRSLVLDLKDDSDAALARELAARADVVIENFKPGGLDRYGLGHEAVRSTNPRVVYASISAFGSQADPPCRATT
;
A
#
# COMPACT_ATOMS: atom_id res chain seq x y z
N MET A 1 29.25 7.46 11.13
CA MET A 1 28.15 6.49 10.93
C MET A 1 28.77 5.12 10.73
N ARG A 2 28.32 4.08 11.44
CA ARG A 2 28.77 2.69 11.19
C ARG A 2 28.17 2.24 9.85
N GLY A 3 28.96 1.63 8.97
CA GLY A 3 28.64 1.40 7.55
C GLY A 3 27.58 0.35 7.23
N ASP A 4 27.07 -0.37 8.24
CA ASP A 4 26.22 -1.55 8.03
C ASP A 4 24.72 -1.27 8.20
N VAL A 5 24.31 -0.01 8.33
CA VAL A 5 22.91 0.36 8.61
C VAL A 5 22.39 1.44 7.67
N SER A 6 21.18 1.25 7.15
CA SER A 6 20.49 2.23 6.31
C SER A 6 19.99 3.40 7.16
N THR A 7 20.54 4.60 6.90
CA THR A 7 20.15 5.84 7.59
C THR A 7 18.69 6.17 7.36
N TYR A 8 18.20 6.00 6.13
CA TYR A 8 16.81 6.24 5.77
C TYR A 8 15.87 5.29 6.50
N TYR A 9 16.18 3.99 6.50
CA TYR A 9 15.33 2.99 7.15
C TYR A 9 15.19 3.26 8.66
N LEU A 10 16.30 3.54 9.34
CA LEU A 10 16.30 3.80 10.79
C LEU A 10 15.59 5.11 11.16
N ALA A 11 15.63 6.12 10.29
CA ALA A 11 14.98 7.41 10.53
C ALA A 11 13.44 7.32 10.52
N VAL A 12 12.85 6.45 9.66
CA VAL A 12 11.40 6.47 9.40
C VAL A 12 10.64 5.18 9.80
N ASN A 13 11.32 4.16 10.33
CA ASN A 13 10.69 2.88 10.71
C ASN A 13 10.79 2.51 12.19
N ARG A 14 11.21 3.45 13.06
CA ARG A 14 11.13 3.24 14.51
C ARG A 14 9.67 2.97 14.93
N ASN A 15 9.48 2.15 15.96
CA ASN A 15 8.17 1.76 16.51
C ASN A 15 7.28 0.92 15.58
N LYS A 16 7.80 0.44 14.44
CA LYS A 16 7.10 -0.50 13.55
C LYS A 16 7.57 -1.93 13.79
N ARG A 17 6.65 -2.90 13.70
CA ARG A 17 6.97 -4.33 13.60
C ARG A 17 7.02 -4.72 12.13
N SER A 18 7.89 -5.65 11.76
CA SER A 18 8.05 -6.10 10.36
C SER A 18 7.65 -7.57 10.22
N LEU A 19 6.93 -7.86 9.15
CA LEU A 19 6.59 -9.19 8.69
C LEU A 19 6.88 -9.22 7.19
N VAL A 20 7.56 -10.25 6.71
CA VAL A 20 7.88 -10.43 5.29
C VAL A 20 6.86 -11.40 4.71
N LEU A 21 6.23 -11.02 3.60
CA LEU A 21 5.24 -11.81 2.87
C LEU A 21 5.57 -11.74 1.37
N ASP A 22 5.55 -12.87 0.68
CA ASP A 22 5.54 -12.92 -0.78
C ASP A 22 4.11 -12.96 -1.29
N LEU A 23 3.61 -11.83 -1.80
CA LEU A 23 2.23 -11.74 -2.32
C LEU A 23 1.97 -12.60 -3.56
N LYS A 24 2.99 -13.22 -4.16
CA LYS A 24 2.80 -14.22 -5.23
C LYS A 24 2.48 -15.60 -4.70
N ASP A 25 2.79 -15.87 -3.43
CA ASP A 25 2.35 -17.07 -2.74
C ASP A 25 0.93 -16.85 -2.21
N ASP A 26 0.02 -17.78 -2.54
CA ASP A 26 -1.39 -17.63 -2.22
C ASP A 26 -1.65 -17.61 -0.71
N SER A 27 -0.83 -18.30 0.09
CA SER A 27 -0.97 -18.36 1.54
C SER A 27 -0.54 -17.05 2.21
N ASP A 28 0.57 -16.47 1.74
CA ASP A 28 1.04 -15.15 2.18
C ASP A 28 0.09 -14.02 1.74
N ALA A 29 -0.46 -14.10 0.52
CA ALA A 29 -1.48 -13.17 0.04
C ALA A 29 -2.78 -13.26 0.86
N ALA A 30 -3.20 -14.48 1.25
CA ALA A 30 -4.34 -14.67 2.14
C ALA A 30 -4.09 -14.05 3.52
N LEU A 31 -2.89 -14.26 4.09
CA LEU A 31 -2.51 -13.66 5.36
C LEU A 31 -2.49 -12.13 5.27
N ALA A 32 -1.96 -11.55 4.20
CA ALA A 32 -1.99 -10.09 3.98
C ALA A 32 -3.43 -9.54 3.95
N ARG A 33 -4.36 -10.25 3.29
CA ARG A 33 -5.79 -9.87 3.26
C ARG A 33 -6.43 -9.96 4.63
N GLU A 34 -6.12 -10.97 5.43
CA GLU A 34 -6.59 -11.09 6.81
C GLU A 34 -6.08 -9.93 7.68
N LEU A 35 -4.80 -9.56 7.52
CA LEU A 35 -4.22 -8.42 8.21
C LEU A 35 -4.92 -7.10 7.84
N ALA A 36 -5.24 -6.91 6.56
CA ALA A 36 -5.95 -5.72 6.09
C ALA A 36 -7.41 -5.67 6.60
N ALA A 37 -8.09 -6.82 6.67
CA ALA A 37 -9.47 -6.91 7.14
C ALA A 37 -9.64 -6.49 8.61
N ARG A 38 -8.58 -6.60 9.43
CA ARG A 38 -8.59 -6.18 10.85
C ARG A 38 -7.91 -4.84 11.12
N ALA A 39 -7.33 -4.20 10.11
CA ALA A 39 -6.60 -2.95 10.28
C ALA A 39 -7.56 -1.75 10.35
N ASP A 40 -7.28 -0.80 11.25
CA ASP A 40 -7.97 0.49 11.23
C ASP A 40 -7.54 1.34 10.03
N VAL A 41 -6.24 1.28 9.70
CA VAL A 41 -5.62 2.04 8.61
C VAL A 41 -4.72 1.14 7.77
N VAL A 42 -4.90 1.19 6.46
CA VAL A 42 -4.01 0.55 5.47
C VAL A 42 -3.29 1.65 4.70
N ILE A 43 -1.95 1.58 4.65
CA ILE A 43 -1.10 2.55 3.96
C ILE A 43 -0.27 1.82 2.91
N GLU A 44 -0.27 2.33 1.69
CA GLU A 44 0.50 1.77 0.59
C GLU A 44 1.06 2.87 -0.32
N ASN A 45 2.19 2.57 -0.96
CA ASN A 45 2.86 3.46 -1.90
C ASN A 45 3.29 2.76 -3.20
N PHE A 46 2.52 1.76 -3.64
CA PHE A 46 2.71 1.09 -4.93
C PHE A 46 2.22 1.98 -6.09
N LYS A 47 2.51 1.54 -7.32
CA LYS A 47 1.88 2.15 -8.50
C LYS A 47 0.35 1.99 -8.40
N PRO A 48 -0.45 2.96 -8.88
CA PRO A 48 -1.90 2.84 -8.92
C PRO A 48 -2.35 1.48 -9.50
N GLY A 49 -3.23 0.79 -8.79
CA GLY A 49 -3.73 -0.54 -9.12
C GLY A 49 -2.76 -1.72 -8.89
N GLY A 50 -1.54 -1.46 -8.41
CA GLY A 50 -0.52 -2.50 -8.22
C GLY A 50 -0.89 -3.59 -7.22
N LEU A 51 -1.75 -3.26 -6.23
CA LEU A 51 -2.24 -4.18 -5.21
C LEU A 51 -3.56 -4.87 -5.56
N ASP A 52 -4.26 -4.42 -6.61
CA ASP A 52 -5.59 -4.94 -6.97
C ASP A 52 -5.51 -6.42 -7.32
N ARG A 53 -4.47 -6.82 -8.06
CA ARG A 53 -4.25 -8.23 -8.45
C ARG A 53 -4.05 -9.19 -7.27
N TYR A 54 -3.74 -8.67 -6.08
CA TYR A 54 -3.56 -9.45 -4.86
C TYR A 54 -4.79 -9.41 -3.95
N GLY A 55 -5.85 -8.69 -4.34
CA GLY A 55 -7.04 -8.44 -3.51
C GLY A 55 -6.74 -7.51 -2.33
N LEU A 56 -5.72 -6.67 -2.45
CA LEU A 56 -5.31 -5.68 -1.44
C LEU A 56 -5.61 -4.24 -1.87
N GLY A 57 -6.24 -4.04 -3.03
CA GLY A 57 -6.74 -2.75 -3.47
C GLY A 57 -7.84 -2.20 -2.57
N HIS A 58 -8.08 -0.89 -2.65
CA HIS A 58 -9.05 -0.19 -1.79
C HIS A 58 -10.44 -0.85 -1.79
N GLU A 59 -10.99 -1.18 -2.96
CA GLU A 59 -12.32 -1.79 -3.05
C GLU A 59 -12.36 -3.17 -2.38
N ALA A 60 -11.36 -4.01 -2.63
CA ALA A 60 -11.26 -5.34 -2.04
C ALA A 60 -11.13 -5.29 -0.52
N VAL A 61 -10.26 -4.42 0.01
CA VAL A 61 -10.09 -4.24 1.46
C VAL A 61 -11.37 -3.66 2.08
N ARG A 62 -11.98 -2.63 1.47
CA ARG A 62 -13.20 -2.02 2.00
C ARG A 62 -14.40 -2.96 1.99
N SER A 63 -14.45 -3.91 1.05
CA SER A 63 -15.52 -4.93 1.02
C SER A 63 -15.50 -5.85 2.24
N THR A 64 -14.30 -6.13 2.78
CA THR A 64 -14.12 -6.99 3.97
C THR A 64 -14.07 -6.18 5.26
N ASN A 65 -13.64 -4.91 5.20
CA ASN A 65 -13.58 -3.98 6.31
C ASN A 65 -14.14 -2.60 5.91
N PRO A 66 -15.45 -2.37 6.09
CA PRO A 66 -16.09 -1.10 5.72
C PRO A 66 -15.62 0.12 6.52
N ARG A 67 -14.94 -0.09 7.65
CA ARG A 67 -14.45 0.97 8.56
C ARG A 67 -13.03 1.42 8.23
N VAL A 68 -12.34 0.74 7.31
CA VAL A 68 -10.94 1.00 7.00
C VAL A 68 -10.72 2.43 6.50
N VAL A 69 -9.64 3.06 6.95
CA VAL A 69 -9.06 4.23 6.27
C VAL A 69 -7.95 3.74 5.35
N TYR A 70 -8.11 3.94 4.04
CA TYR A 70 -7.14 3.50 3.05
C TYR A 70 -6.36 4.69 2.49
N ALA A 71 -5.05 4.74 2.74
CA ALA A 71 -4.16 5.79 2.29
C ALA A 71 -3.23 5.29 1.19
N SER A 72 -3.46 5.77 -0.04
CA SER A 72 -2.62 5.49 -1.21
C SER A 72 -1.70 6.69 -1.50
N ILE A 73 -0.40 6.42 -1.63
CA ILE A 73 0.62 7.44 -1.88
C ILE A 73 1.30 7.14 -3.20
N SER A 74 1.00 7.92 -4.25
CA SER A 74 1.64 7.80 -5.56
C SER A 74 2.30 9.12 -5.97
N ALA A 75 3.18 9.07 -6.95
CA ALA A 75 3.94 10.25 -7.40
C ALA A 75 3.06 11.35 -8.06
N PHE A 76 1.99 10.96 -8.75
CA PHE A 76 1.14 11.86 -9.55
C PHE A 76 -0.36 11.72 -9.25
N GLY A 77 -0.73 11.02 -8.18
CA GLY A 77 -2.12 10.64 -7.91
C GLY A 77 -2.55 9.37 -8.65
N SER A 78 -3.76 8.91 -8.36
CA SER A 78 -4.40 7.74 -9.00
C SER A 78 -5.20 8.11 -10.25
N GLN A 79 -5.51 9.40 -10.42
CA GLN A 79 -6.10 9.97 -11.62
C GLN A 79 -5.03 10.81 -12.31
N ALA A 80 -4.49 10.31 -13.42
CA ALA A 80 -3.78 11.18 -14.33
C ALA A 80 -4.83 12.13 -14.94
N ASP A 81 -4.77 13.41 -14.61
CA ASP A 81 -5.57 14.39 -15.34
C ASP A 81 -5.23 14.27 -16.83
N PRO A 82 -6.22 14.15 -17.73
CA PRO A 82 -5.93 14.25 -19.16
C PRO A 82 -5.27 15.62 -19.41
N PRO A 83 -4.29 15.71 -20.33
CA PRO A 83 -3.65 16.98 -20.63
C PRO A 83 -4.73 18.01 -20.95
N CYS A 84 -4.66 19.15 -20.26
CA CYS A 84 -5.53 20.30 -20.46
C CYS A 84 -5.72 20.52 -21.97
N ARG A 85 -6.93 20.25 -22.48
CA ARG A 85 -7.24 20.54 -23.88
C ARG A 85 -7.27 22.05 -24.00
N ALA A 86 -6.20 22.62 -24.52
CA ALA A 86 -6.21 24.00 -25.01
C ALA A 86 -7.20 24.05 -26.18
N THR A 87 -8.44 24.46 -25.89
CA THR A 87 -9.40 24.89 -26.91
C THR A 87 -8.80 26.12 -27.60
N THR A 88 -8.43 25.93 -28.87
CA THR A 88 -8.26 27.02 -29.84
C THR A 88 -9.57 27.19 -30.59
#